data_AF-A0A2S6GJQ1-F1
#
_entry.id   AF-A0A2S6GJQ1-F1
#
_cell.length_a   1.000
_cell.length_b   1.000
_cell.length_c   1.000
_cell.angle_alpha   90.00
_cell.angle_beta   90.00
_cell.angle_gamma   90.00
#
_symmetry.space_group_name_H-M   'P 1'
#
loop_
_entity.id
_entity.type
_entity.pdbx_description
1 polymer ?
#
loop_
_entity_poly.entity_id
_entity_poly.type
_entity_poly.pdbx_seq_one_letter_code
_entity_poly.pdbx_strand_id
1 'polypeptide(L)'
;MSTNNNAGRKELARFLRSRRERVSPSDVGLPLGTRRRISGLRREEVAVLAGVSTSWYTYLEQGREISPSPEVLDSLARVLRMSEDERRYMHVLAHGQVTKPGPLTPAPAARDMLRSTMTIFEHHHLPVYAGDHRGDLLEWNKAATTYYEDWSAYPPRERNIVRWMLLAPQAKARLADWEQDARDSVARWRAEAAKWPTDPRTRDLIAELARVSPEFTRWWDSHDVQEHRARVRRFRHPELGLRPLRILPLFSPEFPATAIIVHLPLNSDIADT
;
A
#
# COMPACT_ATOMS: atom_id res chain seq x y z
N MET A 1 -17.51 20.11 -11.27
CA MET A 1 -16.33 19.51 -10.61
C MET A 1 -15.40 20.52 -9.92
N SER A 2 -15.54 21.84 -10.13
CA SER A 2 -14.58 22.86 -9.64
C SER A 2 -14.73 23.31 -8.17
N THR A 3 -15.86 23.01 -7.51
CA THR A 3 -16.14 23.44 -6.13
C THR A 3 -15.39 22.63 -5.08
N ASN A 4 -15.22 21.32 -5.30
CA ASN A 4 -14.57 20.42 -4.36
C ASN A 4 -13.06 20.74 -4.20
N ASN A 5 -12.42 21.16 -5.29
CA ASN A 5 -11.00 21.52 -5.32
C ASN A 5 -10.69 22.87 -4.62
N ASN A 6 -11.69 23.75 -4.45
CA ASN A 6 -11.51 25.03 -3.75
C ASN A 6 -11.60 24.86 -2.22
N ALA A 7 -12.54 24.03 -1.75
CA ALA A 7 -12.67 23.71 -0.33
C ALA A 7 -11.39 23.04 0.22
N GLY A 8 -10.86 22.03 -0.49
CA GLY A 8 -9.61 21.35 -0.12
C GLY A 8 -8.41 22.30 -0.02
N ARG A 9 -8.25 23.22 -0.98
CA ARG A 9 -7.18 24.24 -0.96
C ARG A 9 -7.27 25.21 0.22
N LYS A 10 -8.47 25.69 0.55
CA LYS A 10 -8.68 26.56 1.70
C LYS A 10 -8.40 25.84 3.02
N GLU A 11 -8.78 24.57 3.11
CA GLU A 11 -8.47 23.73 4.27
C GLU A 11 -6.97 23.48 4.40
N LEU A 12 -6.29 23.16 3.30
CA LEU A 12 -4.84 22.98 3.25
C LEU A 12 -4.11 24.23 3.74
N ALA A 13 -4.52 25.41 3.27
CA ALA A 13 -3.95 26.68 3.69
C ALA A 13 -4.10 26.92 5.20
N ARG A 14 -5.28 26.61 5.77
CA ARG A 14 -5.54 26.73 7.21
C ARG A 14 -4.71 25.73 8.01
N PHE A 15 -4.64 24.48 7.53
CA PHE A 15 -3.90 23.41 8.16
C PHE A 15 -2.39 23.73 8.23
N LEU A 16 -1.79 24.15 7.12
CA LEU A 16 -0.37 24.54 7.05
C LEU A 16 -0.06 25.71 7.98
N ARG A 17 -0.93 26.74 8.00
CA ARG A 17 -0.79 27.86 8.93
C ARG A 17 -0.77 27.39 10.39
N SER A 18 -1.71 26.52 10.76
CA SER A 18 -1.78 25.95 12.11
C SER A 18 -0.53 25.14 12.47
N ARG A 19 0.01 24.33 11.56
CA ARG A 19 1.24 23.57 11.81
C ARG A 19 2.47 24.48 11.92
N ARG A 20 2.59 25.49 11.05
CA ARG A 20 3.67 26.49 11.11
C ARG A 20 3.71 27.25 12.42
N GLU A 21 2.56 27.67 12.93
CA GLU A 21 2.44 28.44 14.17
C GLU A 21 2.74 27.59 15.42
N ARG A 22 2.67 26.24 15.32
CA ARG A 22 2.97 25.30 16.41
C ARG A 22 4.47 24.98 16.56
N VAL A 23 5.23 24.97 15.46
CA VAL A 23 6.65 24.57 15.48
C VAL A 23 7.52 25.74 15.93
N SER A 24 8.34 25.54 16.97
CA SER A 24 9.25 26.58 17.43
C SER A 24 10.50 26.65 16.53
N PRO A 25 11.16 27.82 16.45
CA PRO A 25 12.40 27.96 15.69
C PRO A 25 13.50 27.03 16.20
N SER A 26 13.58 26.85 17.52
CA SER A 26 14.51 25.93 18.16
C SER A 26 14.31 24.48 17.74
N ASP A 27 13.07 24.05 17.46
CA ASP A 27 12.77 22.66 17.05
C ASP A 27 13.36 22.30 15.67
N VAL A 28 13.75 23.30 14.89
CA VAL A 28 14.35 23.19 13.56
C VAL A 28 15.75 23.81 13.50
N GLY A 29 16.37 24.08 14.66
CA GLY A 29 17.75 24.56 14.74
C GLY A 29 17.95 26.04 14.42
N LEU A 30 16.88 26.85 14.42
CA LEU A 30 16.96 28.30 14.22
C LEU A 30 17.06 29.05 15.55
N PRO A 31 17.84 30.15 15.63
CA PRO A 31 18.00 30.92 16.85
C PRO A 31 16.71 31.64 17.27
N LEU A 32 16.47 31.71 18.58
CA LEU A 32 15.42 32.55 19.16
C LEU A 32 15.87 34.02 19.11
N GLY A 33 15.58 34.70 18.01
CA GLY A 33 15.93 36.12 17.86
C GLY A 33 15.29 37.01 18.94
N THR A 34 16.02 38.04 19.38
CA THR A 34 15.73 38.88 20.56
C THR A 34 14.46 39.75 20.49
N ARG A 35 13.79 39.84 19.32
CA ARG A 35 12.53 40.60 19.09
C ARG A 35 11.60 39.87 18.12
N ARG A 36 11.20 38.65 18.46
CA ARG A 36 10.26 37.87 17.64
C ARG A 36 8.81 38.22 17.97
N ARG A 37 8.05 38.72 16.99
CA ARG A 37 6.67 39.22 17.15
C ARG A 37 5.59 38.15 16.85
N ILE A 38 5.99 36.99 16.34
CA ILE A 38 5.10 35.91 15.87
C ILE A 38 5.52 34.61 16.55
N SER A 39 4.55 33.88 17.11
CA SER A 39 4.74 32.52 17.63
C SER A 39 4.97 31.52 16.50
N GLY A 40 5.93 30.62 16.68
CA GLY A 40 6.29 29.59 15.72
C GLY A 40 7.15 30.09 14.54
N LEU A 41 7.17 29.33 13.45
CA LEU A 41 7.99 29.62 12.27
C LEU A 41 7.39 30.73 11.40
N ARG A 42 8.26 31.52 10.76
CA ARG A 42 7.87 32.49 9.73
C ARG A 42 7.77 31.80 8.36
N ARG A 43 7.09 32.45 7.41
CA ARG A 43 6.90 31.88 6.06
C ARG A 43 8.22 31.69 5.34
N GLU A 44 9.12 32.66 5.46
CA GLU A 44 10.45 32.64 4.89
C GLU A 44 11.31 31.50 5.47
N GLU A 45 11.20 31.24 6.77
CA GLU A 45 11.94 30.16 7.42
C GLU A 45 11.46 28.78 6.95
N VAL A 46 10.14 28.57 6.88
CA VAL A 46 9.58 27.32 6.33
C VAL A 46 9.99 27.15 4.87
N ALA A 47 9.90 28.21 4.07
CA ALA A 47 10.24 28.16 2.66
C ALA A 47 11.71 27.75 2.44
N VAL A 48 12.64 28.39 3.16
CA VAL A 48 14.07 28.05 3.11
C VAL A 48 14.32 26.60 3.54
N LEU A 49 13.76 26.16 4.67
CA LEU A 49 13.96 24.80 5.18
C LEU A 49 13.32 23.71 4.29
N ALA A 50 12.24 24.05 3.60
CA ALA A 50 11.53 23.14 2.70
C ALA A 50 12.09 23.15 1.27
N GLY A 51 13.00 24.08 0.93
CA GLY A 51 13.58 24.21 -0.40
C GLY A 51 12.65 24.82 -1.44
N VAL A 52 11.73 25.70 -1.03
CA VAL A 52 10.77 26.40 -1.91
C VAL A 52 10.91 27.92 -1.78
N SER A 53 10.37 28.68 -2.73
CA SER A 53 10.38 30.15 -2.62
C SER A 53 9.38 30.65 -1.58
N THR A 54 9.73 31.73 -0.86
CA THR A 54 8.85 32.37 0.13
C THR A 54 7.51 32.80 -0.47
N SER A 55 7.53 33.32 -1.70
CA SER A 55 6.32 33.71 -2.43
C SER A 55 5.42 32.52 -2.71
N TRP A 56 6.00 31.38 -3.13
CA TRP A 56 5.24 30.16 -3.40
C TRP A 56 4.60 29.59 -2.13
N TYR A 57 5.35 29.52 -1.01
CA TYR A 57 4.77 29.08 0.27
C TYR A 57 3.68 30.04 0.78
N THR A 58 3.85 31.35 0.54
CA THR A 58 2.81 32.34 0.86
C THR A 58 1.54 32.12 0.04
N TYR A 59 1.64 31.78 -1.24
CA TYR A 59 0.49 31.44 -2.07
C TYR A 59 -0.22 30.17 -1.60
N LEU A 60 0.55 29.18 -1.11
CA LEU A 60 0.01 27.96 -0.53
C LEU A 60 -0.84 28.26 0.72
N GLU A 61 -0.33 29.06 1.65
CA GLU A 61 -1.07 29.51 2.85
C GLU A 61 -2.21 30.50 2.59
N GLN A 62 -2.34 30.99 1.36
CA GLN A 62 -3.47 31.80 0.89
C GLN A 62 -4.54 30.97 0.18
N GLY A 63 -4.30 29.67 -0.05
CA GLY A 63 -5.23 28.80 -0.78
C GLY A 63 -5.35 29.16 -2.26
N ARG A 64 -4.32 29.80 -2.84
CA ARG A 64 -4.29 30.09 -4.28
C ARG A 64 -4.30 28.79 -5.09
N GLU A 65 -4.64 28.90 -6.36
CA GLU A 65 -4.68 27.76 -7.28
C GLU A 65 -3.27 27.35 -7.70
N ILE A 66 -2.57 26.70 -6.78
CA ILE A 66 -1.28 26.07 -6.99
C ILE A 66 -1.37 24.60 -6.53
N SER A 67 -0.69 23.71 -7.24
CA SER A 67 -0.64 22.29 -6.88
C SER A 67 0.77 21.95 -6.38
N PRO A 68 0.95 21.67 -5.08
CA PRO A 68 2.23 21.20 -4.55
C PRO A 68 2.52 19.78 -5.06
N SER A 69 3.79 19.44 -5.34
CA SER A 69 4.14 18.04 -5.61
C SER A 69 4.16 17.23 -4.31
N PRO A 70 4.01 15.89 -4.37
CA PRO A 70 4.15 15.02 -3.20
C PRO A 70 5.47 15.22 -2.45
N GLU A 71 6.58 15.44 -3.17
CA GLU A 71 7.90 15.67 -2.59
C GLU A 71 7.96 16.99 -1.81
N VAL A 72 7.30 18.04 -2.32
CA VAL A 72 7.20 19.32 -1.61
C VAL A 72 6.34 19.17 -0.35
N LEU A 73 5.23 18.43 -0.43
CA LEU A 73 4.42 18.11 0.75
C LEU A 73 5.21 17.32 1.79
N ASP A 74 5.99 16.32 1.39
CA ASP A 74 6.82 15.54 2.31
C ASP A 74 7.93 16.39 2.95
N SER A 75 8.52 17.31 2.18
CA SER A 75 9.48 18.29 2.71
C SER A 75 8.81 19.22 3.74
N LEU A 76 7.61 19.72 3.45
CA LEU A 76 6.83 20.53 4.39
C LEU A 76 6.47 19.75 5.66
N ALA A 77 6.04 18.50 5.54
CA ALA A 77 5.72 17.64 6.69
C ALA A 77 6.94 17.47 7.61
N ARG A 78 8.12 17.23 7.03
CA ARG A 78 9.38 17.11 7.77
C ARG A 78 9.76 18.42 8.48
N VAL A 79 9.72 19.54 7.77
CA VAL A 79 10.06 20.88 8.32
C VAL A 79 9.09 21.29 9.43
N LEU A 80 7.80 21.03 9.23
CA LEU A 80 6.74 21.33 10.17
C LEU A 80 6.56 20.23 11.23
N ARG A 81 7.47 19.26 11.29
CA ARG A 81 7.51 18.16 12.25
C ARG A 81 6.14 17.49 12.42
N MET A 82 5.45 17.28 11.32
CA MET A 82 4.13 16.67 11.30
C MET A 82 4.21 15.19 11.70
N SER A 83 3.18 14.70 12.40
CA SER A 83 2.99 13.25 12.53
C SER A 83 2.65 12.61 11.17
N GLU A 84 2.72 11.29 11.05
CA GLU A 84 2.31 10.61 9.82
C GLU A 84 0.81 10.83 9.53
N ASP A 85 -0.05 10.94 10.56
CA ASP A 85 -1.46 11.28 10.37
C ASP A 85 -1.65 12.69 9.79
N GLU A 86 -0.89 13.66 10.32
CA GLU A 86 -0.89 15.05 9.84
C GLU A 86 -0.35 15.13 8.40
N ARG A 87 0.69 14.37 8.06
CA ARG A 87 1.22 14.25 6.70
C ARG A 87 0.16 13.67 5.76
N ARG A 88 -0.47 12.56 6.14
CA ARG A 88 -1.53 11.91 5.35
C ARG A 88 -2.70 12.84 5.09
N TYR A 89 -3.16 13.54 6.13
CA TYR A 89 -4.22 14.53 6.01
C TYR A 89 -3.86 15.64 5.01
N MET A 90 -2.62 16.17 5.10
CA MET A 90 -2.13 17.16 4.14
C MET A 90 -2.16 16.68 2.69
N HIS A 91 -1.73 15.43 2.43
CA HIS A 91 -1.80 14.83 1.09
C HIS A 91 -3.25 14.68 0.60
N VAL A 92 -4.17 14.25 1.46
CA VAL A 92 -5.60 14.15 1.13
C VAL A 92 -6.17 15.52 0.77
N LEU A 93 -5.83 16.58 1.50
CA LEU A 93 -6.28 17.93 1.20
C LEU A 93 -5.74 18.47 -0.14
N ALA A 94 -4.52 18.08 -0.51
CA ALA A 94 -3.85 18.55 -1.73
C ALA A 94 -4.23 17.74 -2.98
N HIS A 95 -4.42 16.43 -2.84
CA HIS A 95 -4.54 15.49 -3.97
C HIS A 95 -5.79 14.61 -3.91
N GLY A 96 -6.61 14.71 -2.86
CA GLY A 96 -7.77 13.84 -2.63
C GLY A 96 -7.40 12.42 -2.15
N GLN A 97 -6.11 12.10 -2.08
CA GLN A 97 -5.59 10.79 -1.69
C GLN A 97 -4.20 10.94 -1.06
N VAL A 98 -3.77 9.95 -0.29
CA VAL A 98 -2.40 9.90 0.23
C VAL A 98 -1.46 9.45 -0.89
N THR A 99 -0.49 10.29 -1.25
CA THR A 99 0.56 9.90 -2.19
C THR A 99 1.72 9.30 -1.40
N LYS A 100 2.08 8.04 -1.69
CA LYS A 100 3.11 7.25 -0.97
C LYS A 100 2.80 7.10 0.53
N PRO A 101 1.81 6.27 0.92
CA PRO A 101 1.49 6.06 2.33
C PRO A 101 2.66 5.35 3.04
N GLY A 102 3.22 5.98 4.08
CA GLY A 102 4.19 5.36 4.97
C GLY A 102 3.48 4.54 6.06
N PRO A 103 4.14 3.58 6.72
CA PRO A 103 3.55 2.91 7.87
C PRO A 103 3.30 3.91 9.01
N LEU A 104 2.19 3.73 9.74
CA LEU A 104 2.02 4.38 11.04
C LEU A 104 2.98 3.66 12.02
N THR A 105 3.93 4.38 12.61
CA THR A 105 5.07 3.86 13.42
C THR A 105 4.69 2.92 14.59
N PRO A 106 5.60 2.04 15.10
CA PRO A 106 6.71 1.32 14.48
C PRO A 106 6.45 -0.21 14.34
N ALA A 107 7.22 -0.84 13.45
CA ALA A 107 6.94 -2.12 12.77
C ALA A 107 7.41 -3.45 13.44
N PRO A 108 6.98 -3.77 14.67
CA PRO A 108 6.75 -5.18 15.06
C PRO A 108 5.27 -5.59 15.03
N ALA A 109 4.35 -4.64 15.16
CA ALA A 109 2.91 -4.91 15.30
C ALA A 109 2.27 -5.56 14.06
N ALA A 110 2.78 -5.25 12.86
CA ALA A 110 2.19 -5.75 11.61
C ALA A 110 2.18 -7.29 11.57
N ARG A 111 3.35 -7.93 11.76
CA ARG A 111 3.46 -9.39 11.66
C ARG A 111 2.69 -10.10 12.76
N ASP A 112 2.68 -9.57 13.98
CA ASP A 112 1.90 -10.15 15.08
C ASP A 112 0.39 -10.00 14.86
N MET A 113 -0.06 -8.88 14.29
CA MET A 113 -1.44 -8.70 13.85
C MET A 113 -1.81 -9.68 12.73
N LEU A 114 -0.93 -9.88 11.74
CA LEU A 114 -1.15 -10.86 10.67
C LEU A 114 -1.26 -12.27 11.24
N ARG A 115 -0.35 -12.67 12.13
CA ARG A 115 -0.38 -13.99 12.80
C ARG A 115 -1.65 -14.18 13.61
N SER A 116 -2.01 -13.20 14.43
CA SER A 116 -3.27 -13.23 15.20
C SER A 116 -4.48 -13.37 14.27
N THR A 117 -4.46 -12.71 13.11
CA THR A 117 -5.51 -12.85 12.10
C THR A 117 -5.56 -14.26 11.53
N MET A 118 -4.42 -14.88 11.21
CA MET A 118 -4.39 -16.28 10.75
C MET A 118 -5.01 -17.22 11.78
N THR A 119 -4.70 -17.03 13.07
CA THR A 119 -5.27 -17.82 14.18
C THR A 119 -6.80 -17.70 14.24
N ILE A 120 -7.36 -16.51 14.06
CA ILE A 120 -8.83 -16.31 14.04
C ILE A 120 -9.48 -17.12 12.92
N PHE A 121 -8.91 -17.07 11.72
CA PHE A 121 -9.47 -17.78 10.56
C PHE A 121 -9.21 -19.29 10.55
N GLU A 122 -8.22 -19.77 11.31
CA GLU A 122 -7.95 -21.20 11.47
C GLU A 122 -9.19 -21.95 11.99
N HIS A 123 -9.95 -21.35 12.90
CA HIS A 123 -11.20 -21.91 13.46
C HIS A 123 -12.34 -22.05 12.44
N HIS A 124 -12.28 -21.35 11.32
CA HIS A 124 -13.34 -21.36 10.30
C HIS A 124 -12.96 -22.18 9.06
N HIS A 125 -11.78 -22.81 9.04
CA HIS A 125 -11.24 -23.55 7.89
C HIS A 125 -11.23 -22.77 6.57
N LEU A 126 -11.27 -21.44 6.64
CA LEU A 126 -11.25 -20.56 5.48
C LEU A 126 -9.80 -20.29 5.07
N PRO A 127 -9.43 -20.45 3.78
CA PRO A 127 -8.08 -20.14 3.32
C PRO A 127 -7.77 -18.66 3.50
N VAL A 128 -6.71 -18.35 4.25
CA VAL A 128 -6.23 -16.98 4.45
C VAL A 128 -4.72 -16.93 4.34
N TYR A 129 -4.23 -15.93 3.60
CA TYR A 129 -2.82 -15.57 3.60
C TYR A 129 -2.66 -14.06 3.66
N ALA A 130 -1.50 -13.61 4.07
CA ALA A 130 -1.09 -12.21 4.05
C ALA A 130 0.15 -12.02 3.18
N GLY A 131 0.21 -10.92 2.46
CA GLY A 131 1.35 -10.57 1.63
C GLY A 131 1.62 -9.08 1.58
N ASP A 132 2.84 -8.71 1.20
CA ASP A 132 3.24 -7.33 1.01
C ASP A 132 2.94 -6.81 -0.42
N HIS A 133 3.30 -5.54 -0.68
CA HIS A 133 3.10 -4.87 -1.98
C HIS A 133 3.90 -5.50 -3.12
N ARG A 134 4.91 -6.32 -2.80
CA ARG A 134 5.71 -7.07 -3.77
C ARG A 134 5.07 -8.42 -4.12
N GLY A 135 4.03 -8.81 -3.38
CA GLY A 135 3.45 -10.14 -3.42
C GLY A 135 4.22 -11.18 -2.61
N ASP A 136 5.20 -10.76 -1.78
CA ASP A 136 5.90 -11.68 -0.89
C ASP A 136 4.93 -12.13 0.22
N LEU A 137 4.88 -13.44 0.47
CA LEU A 137 3.98 -14.06 1.43
C LEU A 137 4.56 -13.93 2.84
N LEU A 138 3.80 -13.31 3.75
CA LEU A 138 4.25 -12.99 5.10
C LEU A 138 3.76 -14.01 6.13
N GLU A 139 2.50 -14.39 6.06
CA GLU A 139 1.82 -15.34 6.95
C GLU A 139 0.71 -16.06 6.15
N TRP A 140 0.36 -17.29 6.51
CA TRP A 140 -0.76 -18.05 5.93
C TRP A 140 -1.23 -19.12 6.90
N ASN A 141 -2.51 -19.50 6.79
CA ASN A 141 -3.11 -20.50 7.66
C ASN A 141 -3.12 -21.91 7.03
N LYS A 142 -3.52 -22.93 7.78
CA LYS A 142 -3.48 -24.32 7.29
C LYS A 142 -4.40 -24.55 6.09
N ALA A 143 -5.57 -23.90 6.08
CA ALA A 143 -6.49 -23.99 4.95
C ALA A 143 -5.86 -23.42 3.66
N ALA A 144 -5.06 -22.36 3.75
CA ALA A 144 -4.31 -21.86 2.60
C ALA A 144 -3.32 -22.88 2.05
N THR A 145 -2.64 -23.64 2.92
CA THR A 145 -1.77 -24.75 2.50
C THR A 145 -2.51 -25.81 1.68
N THR A 146 -3.74 -26.15 2.06
CA THR A 146 -4.56 -27.15 1.35
C THR A 146 -5.04 -26.65 -0.01
N TYR A 147 -5.50 -25.39 -0.08
CA TYR A 147 -6.04 -24.80 -1.30
C TYR A 147 -4.96 -24.33 -2.29
N TYR A 148 -3.81 -23.90 -1.79
CA TYR A 148 -2.66 -23.44 -2.56
C TYR A 148 -1.49 -24.41 -2.42
N GLU A 149 -0.60 -24.15 -1.47
CA GLU A 149 0.59 -24.94 -1.20
C GLU A 149 1.18 -24.54 0.16
N ASP A 150 1.96 -25.44 0.77
CA ASP A 150 2.74 -25.09 1.95
C ASP A 150 3.97 -24.27 1.55
N TRP A 151 3.84 -22.94 1.59
CA TRP A 151 4.95 -22.08 1.21
C TRP A 151 6.14 -22.12 2.18
N SER A 152 6.01 -22.80 3.34
CA SER A 152 7.12 -22.94 4.29
C SER A 152 8.26 -23.77 3.72
N ALA A 153 7.96 -24.67 2.76
CA ALA A 153 8.93 -25.49 2.05
C ALA A 153 9.87 -24.68 1.13
N TYR A 154 9.52 -23.45 0.79
CA TYR A 154 10.37 -22.58 -0.04
C TYR A 154 11.29 -21.70 0.83
N PRO A 155 12.49 -21.35 0.33
CA PRO A 155 13.31 -20.29 0.92
C PRO A 155 12.52 -18.98 1.05
N PRO A 156 12.75 -18.14 2.08
CA PRO A 156 12.00 -16.91 2.28
C PRO A 156 11.90 -15.98 1.06
N ARG A 157 12.95 -15.91 0.23
CA ARG A 157 12.98 -15.09 -0.99
C ARG A 157 12.17 -15.67 -2.15
N GLU A 158 11.70 -16.90 -2.02
CA GLU A 158 10.93 -17.59 -3.05
C GLU A 158 9.42 -17.62 -2.73
N ARG A 159 9.06 -17.25 -1.50
CA ARG A 159 7.69 -17.17 -1.00
C ARG A 159 7.00 -15.93 -1.55
N ASN A 160 6.57 -16.01 -2.81
CA ASN A 160 5.89 -14.92 -3.50
C ASN A 160 4.72 -15.48 -4.32
N ILE A 161 3.54 -14.88 -4.18
CA ILE A 161 2.31 -15.41 -4.79
C ILE A 161 2.31 -15.33 -6.31
N VAL A 162 2.90 -14.27 -6.89
CA VAL A 162 3.00 -14.10 -8.35
C VAL A 162 3.97 -15.11 -8.92
N ARG A 163 5.13 -15.27 -8.26
CA ARG A 163 6.11 -16.29 -8.62
C ARG A 163 5.51 -17.71 -8.52
N TRP A 164 4.79 -18.00 -7.44
CA TRP A 164 4.12 -19.29 -7.25
C TRP A 164 3.12 -19.56 -8.38
N MET A 165 2.28 -18.59 -8.72
CA MET A 165 1.30 -18.74 -9.81
C MET A 165 1.96 -19.04 -11.15
N LEU A 166 3.08 -18.40 -11.46
CA LEU A 166 3.73 -18.54 -12.76
C LEU A 166 4.59 -19.80 -12.85
N LEU A 167 5.31 -20.15 -11.77
CA LEU A 167 6.39 -21.13 -11.83
C LEU A 167 6.08 -22.46 -11.13
N ALA A 168 5.19 -22.49 -10.14
CA ALA A 168 4.89 -23.72 -9.41
C ALA A 168 3.93 -24.61 -10.22
N PRO A 169 4.27 -25.88 -10.49
CA PRO A 169 3.33 -26.83 -11.11
C PRO A 169 2.00 -26.95 -10.36
N GLN A 170 2.08 -26.84 -9.03
CA GLN A 170 0.96 -26.86 -8.10
C GLN A 170 -0.04 -25.75 -8.39
N ALA A 171 0.38 -24.59 -8.88
CA ALA A 171 -0.55 -23.53 -9.25
C ALA A 171 -1.49 -23.96 -10.38
N LYS A 172 -0.96 -24.61 -11.42
CA LYS A 172 -1.77 -25.17 -12.53
C LYS A 172 -2.67 -26.30 -12.05
N ALA A 173 -2.19 -27.12 -11.11
CA ALA A 173 -2.97 -28.20 -10.53
C ALA A 173 -4.15 -27.67 -9.69
N ARG A 174 -3.90 -26.67 -8.83
CA ARG A 174 -4.87 -26.13 -7.86
C ARG A 174 -5.82 -25.10 -8.44
N LEU A 175 -5.39 -24.27 -9.40
CA LEU A 175 -6.23 -23.23 -9.97
C LEU A 175 -6.96 -23.76 -11.21
N ALA A 176 -8.29 -23.80 -11.16
CA ALA A 176 -9.09 -24.28 -12.29
C ALA A 176 -8.93 -23.38 -13.52
N ASP A 177 -8.88 -22.07 -13.29
CA ASP A 177 -8.73 -21.00 -14.28
C ASP A 177 -7.33 -20.39 -14.24
N TRP A 178 -6.30 -21.23 -14.07
CA TRP A 178 -4.92 -20.79 -13.84
C TRP A 178 -4.46 -19.64 -14.75
N GLU A 179 -4.67 -19.74 -16.07
CA GLU A 179 -4.16 -18.74 -17.01
C GLU A 179 -4.77 -17.36 -16.75
N GLN A 180 -6.09 -17.30 -16.54
CA GLN A 180 -6.80 -16.07 -16.22
C GLN A 180 -6.36 -15.54 -14.85
N ASP A 181 -6.29 -16.39 -13.83
CA ASP A 181 -5.89 -16.03 -12.47
C ASP A 181 -4.46 -15.48 -12.39
N ALA A 182 -3.53 -16.09 -13.13
CA ALA A 182 -2.14 -15.67 -13.18
C ALA A 182 -1.99 -14.35 -13.94
N ARG A 183 -2.64 -14.22 -15.11
CA ARG A 183 -2.67 -12.97 -15.88
C ARG A 183 -3.23 -11.80 -15.07
N ASP A 184 -4.38 -11.99 -14.41
CA ASP A 184 -4.99 -10.96 -13.57
C ASP A 184 -4.12 -10.61 -12.36
N SER A 185 -3.35 -11.58 -11.84
CA SER A 185 -2.38 -11.32 -10.76
C SER A 185 -1.18 -10.51 -11.26
N VAL A 186 -0.70 -10.74 -12.48
CA VAL A 186 0.35 -9.93 -13.11
C VAL A 186 -0.14 -8.49 -13.35
N ALA A 187 -1.35 -8.31 -13.89
CA ALA A 187 -1.94 -7.00 -14.13
C ALA A 187 -2.12 -6.18 -12.84
N ARG A 188 -2.55 -6.83 -11.74
CA ARG A 188 -2.64 -6.20 -10.41
C ARG A 188 -1.27 -5.87 -9.84
N TRP A 189 -0.31 -6.79 -9.95
CA TRP A 189 1.04 -6.57 -9.43
C TRP A 189 1.77 -5.44 -10.16
N ARG A 190 1.55 -5.28 -11.48
CA ARG A 190 2.04 -4.13 -12.24
C ARG A 190 1.60 -2.79 -11.63
N ALA A 191 0.31 -2.68 -11.30
CA ALA A 191 -0.27 -1.48 -10.70
C ALA A 191 0.37 -1.16 -9.34
N GLU A 192 0.60 -2.18 -8.52
CA GLU A 192 1.24 -2.02 -7.21
C GLU A 192 2.73 -1.68 -7.35
N ALA A 193 3.47 -2.36 -8.23
CA ALA A 193 4.89 -2.12 -8.47
C ALA A 193 5.16 -0.66 -8.91
N ALA A 194 4.26 -0.06 -9.69
CA ALA A 194 4.35 1.33 -10.12
C ALA A 194 4.33 2.34 -8.96
N LYS A 195 3.76 1.98 -7.79
CA LYS A 195 3.78 2.83 -6.59
C LYS A 195 5.14 2.86 -5.89
N TRP A 196 6.01 1.90 -6.20
CA TRP A 196 7.31 1.68 -5.54
C TRP A 196 8.47 1.57 -6.56
N PRO A 197 8.69 2.58 -7.43
CA PRO A 197 9.59 2.45 -8.59
C PRO A 197 11.07 2.25 -8.22
N THR A 198 11.47 2.62 -7.01
CA THR A 198 12.85 2.50 -6.53
C THR A 198 13.11 1.20 -5.76
N ASP A 199 12.12 0.33 -5.57
CA ASP A 199 12.25 -0.90 -4.78
C ASP A 199 13.13 -1.95 -5.51
N PRO A 200 14.35 -2.24 -5.03
CA PRO A 200 15.28 -3.15 -5.71
C PRO A 200 14.71 -4.57 -5.82
N ARG A 201 13.99 -5.03 -4.79
CA ARG A 201 13.45 -6.38 -4.72
C ARG A 201 12.39 -6.63 -5.80
N THR A 202 11.53 -5.63 -6.02
CA THR A 202 10.51 -5.67 -7.08
C THR A 202 11.17 -5.73 -8.46
N ARG A 203 12.21 -4.92 -8.70
CA ARG A 203 12.97 -4.95 -9.97
C ARG A 203 13.62 -6.30 -10.21
N ASP A 204 14.27 -6.86 -9.19
CA ASP A 204 14.92 -8.17 -9.30
C ASP A 204 13.91 -9.28 -9.62
N LEU A 205 12.73 -9.25 -9.00
CA LEU A 205 11.68 -10.24 -9.26
C LEU A 205 11.08 -10.09 -10.66
N ILE A 206 10.87 -8.86 -11.15
CA ILE A 206 10.43 -8.64 -12.54
C ILE A 206 11.46 -9.20 -13.52
N ALA A 207 12.75 -8.92 -13.30
CA ALA A 207 13.82 -9.42 -14.15
C ALA A 207 13.94 -10.96 -14.11
N GLU A 208 13.79 -11.57 -12.94
CA GLU A 208 13.71 -13.03 -12.78
C GLU A 208 12.56 -13.60 -13.60
N LEU A 209 11.33 -13.13 -13.37
CA LEU A 209 10.12 -13.66 -14.01
C LEU A 209 10.12 -13.46 -15.52
N ALA A 210 10.62 -12.33 -16.02
CA ALA A 210 10.79 -12.08 -17.46
C ALA A 210 11.73 -13.10 -18.11
N ARG A 211 12.78 -13.52 -17.40
CA ARG A 211 13.74 -14.51 -17.90
C ARG A 211 13.18 -15.93 -17.90
N VAL A 212 12.37 -16.29 -16.90
CA VAL A 212 11.98 -17.70 -16.66
C VAL A 212 10.54 -18.04 -17.04
N SER A 213 9.68 -17.05 -17.32
CA SER A 213 8.29 -17.26 -17.73
C SER A 213 7.94 -16.46 -19.01
N PRO A 214 7.79 -17.15 -20.16
CA PRO A 214 7.28 -16.53 -21.38
C PRO A 214 5.88 -15.92 -21.19
N GLU A 215 5.02 -16.56 -20.40
CA GLU A 215 3.70 -16.05 -20.07
C GLU A 215 3.77 -14.73 -19.31
N PHE A 216 4.68 -14.62 -18.34
CA PHE A 216 4.91 -13.36 -17.62
C PHE A 216 5.32 -12.26 -18.58
N THR A 217 6.31 -12.49 -19.45
CA THR A 217 6.77 -11.48 -20.42
C THR A 217 5.61 -11.01 -21.29
N ARG A 218 4.83 -11.94 -21.85
CA ARG A 218 3.65 -11.64 -22.68
C ARG A 218 2.61 -10.78 -21.94
N TRP A 219 2.27 -11.13 -20.69
CA TRP A 219 1.26 -10.41 -19.91
C TRP A 219 1.78 -9.12 -19.29
N TRP A 220 3.06 -9.04 -18.99
CA TRP A 220 3.69 -7.81 -18.53
C TRP A 220 3.77 -6.82 -19.69
N ASP A 221 4.13 -7.26 -20.90
CA ASP A 221 4.24 -6.37 -22.06
C ASP A 221 2.89 -5.94 -22.63
N SER A 222 1.77 -6.60 -22.28
CA SER A 222 0.43 -6.12 -22.63
C SER A 222 0.03 -4.83 -21.92
N HIS A 223 0.75 -4.45 -20.85
CA HIS A 223 0.46 -3.25 -20.03
C HIS A 223 -0.95 -3.24 -19.42
N ASP A 224 -1.60 -4.40 -19.31
CA ASP A 224 -2.89 -4.52 -18.64
C ASP A 224 -2.75 -4.12 -17.16
N VAL A 225 -3.72 -3.34 -16.65
CA VAL A 225 -3.76 -2.85 -15.27
C VAL A 225 -5.11 -3.21 -14.67
N GLN A 226 -5.09 -3.78 -13.47
CA GLN A 226 -6.29 -4.11 -12.70
C GLN A 226 -6.14 -3.68 -11.25
N GLU A 227 -7.25 -3.32 -10.61
CA GLU A 227 -7.30 -3.07 -9.17
C GLU A 227 -7.56 -4.37 -8.38
N HIS A 228 -7.15 -4.38 -7.12
CA HIS A 228 -7.53 -5.44 -6.18
C HIS A 228 -9.02 -5.35 -5.85
N ARG A 229 -9.83 -6.19 -6.50
CA ARG A 229 -11.28 -6.28 -6.28
C ARG A 229 -11.69 -7.66 -5.79
N ALA A 230 -12.86 -7.71 -5.15
CA ALA A 230 -13.49 -8.98 -4.84
C ALA A 230 -13.70 -9.76 -6.13
N ARG A 231 -13.24 -11.01 -6.16
CA ARG A 231 -13.31 -11.89 -7.35
C ARG A 231 -13.56 -13.31 -6.93
N VAL A 232 -14.11 -14.11 -7.83
CA VAL A 232 -14.26 -15.55 -7.60
C VAL A 232 -13.06 -16.27 -8.20
N ARG A 233 -12.43 -17.13 -7.40
CA ARG A 233 -11.41 -18.07 -7.85
C ARG A 233 -11.91 -19.49 -7.68
N ARG A 234 -11.74 -20.32 -8.70
CA ARG A 234 -12.13 -21.73 -8.66
C ARG A 234 -10.90 -22.59 -8.36
N PHE A 235 -10.94 -23.29 -7.23
CA PHE A 235 -9.87 -24.18 -6.79
C PHE A 235 -10.22 -25.64 -7.04
N ARG A 236 -9.24 -26.45 -7.41
CA ARG A 236 -9.29 -27.91 -7.36
C ARG A 236 -8.78 -28.36 -5.98
N HIS A 237 -9.69 -28.37 -5.00
CA HIS A 237 -9.40 -28.86 -3.67
C HIS A 237 -9.06 -30.36 -3.72
N PRO A 238 -7.99 -30.82 -3.05
CA PRO A 238 -7.54 -32.21 -3.16
C PRO A 238 -8.62 -33.23 -2.76
N GLU A 239 -9.43 -32.92 -1.76
CA GLU A 239 -10.45 -33.84 -1.22
C GLU A 239 -11.87 -33.48 -1.65
N LEU A 240 -12.12 -32.19 -1.91
CA LEU A 240 -13.47 -31.65 -2.08
C LEU A 240 -13.80 -31.39 -3.55
N GLY A 241 -12.82 -31.51 -4.45
CA GLY A 241 -12.97 -31.21 -5.87
C GLY A 241 -13.08 -29.71 -6.13
N LEU A 242 -13.89 -29.31 -7.11
CA LEU A 242 -13.99 -27.91 -7.52
C LEU A 242 -14.70 -27.07 -6.44
N ARG A 243 -14.03 -26.01 -5.98
CA ARG A 243 -14.54 -25.08 -4.96
C ARG A 243 -14.37 -23.63 -5.41
N PRO A 244 -15.47 -22.92 -5.74
CA PRO A 244 -15.41 -21.50 -6.01
C PRO A 244 -15.38 -20.71 -4.70
N LEU A 245 -14.37 -19.85 -4.53
CA LEU A 245 -14.25 -18.97 -3.37
C LEU A 245 -14.17 -17.51 -3.81
N ARG A 246 -14.90 -16.64 -3.13
CA ARG A 246 -14.77 -15.19 -3.23
C ARG A 246 -13.53 -14.75 -2.47
N ILE A 247 -12.60 -14.14 -3.19
CA ILE A 247 -11.41 -13.54 -2.63
C ILE A 247 -11.74 -12.13 -2.16
N LEU A 248 -11.51 -11.85 -0.89
CA LEU A 248 -11.71 -10.55 -0.26
C LEU A 248 -10.36 -10.01 0.23
N PRO A 249 -9.76 -9.03 -0.47
CA PRO A 249 -8.59 -8.33 0.04
C PRO A 249 -9.00 -7.36 1.15
N LEU A 250 -8.34 -7.46 2.30
CA LEU A 250 -8.49 -6.57 3.45
C LEU A 250 -7.19 -5.79 3.63
N PHE A 251 -7.30 -4.46 3.64
CA PHE A 251 -6.17 -3.54 3.77
C PHE A 251 -6.28 -2.80 5.10
N SER A 252 -5.14 -2.60 5.77
CA SER A 252 -5.05 -1.74 6.95
C SER A 252 -4.42 -0.40 6.57
N PRO A 253 -5.01 0.75 6.94
CA PRO A 253 -4.35 2.04 6.81
C PRO A 253 -3.02 2.11 7.58
N GLU A 254 -2.85 1.34 8.65
CA GLU A 254 -1.61 1.30 9.44
C GLU A 254 -0.47 0.62 8.69
N PHE A 255 -0.80 -0.38 7.85
CA PHE A 255 0.13 -1.20 7.10
C PHE A 255 -0.24 -1.17 5.61
N PRO A 256 -0.07 -0.02 4.94
CA PRO A 256 -0.55 0.19 3.57
C PRO A 256 0.17 -0.67 2.53
N ALA A 257 1.33 -1.21 2.90
CA ALA A 257 2.12 -2.12 2.08
C ALA A 257 1.70 -3.60 2.26
N THR A 258 0.71 -3.90 3.10
CA THR A 258 0.31 -5.27 3.42
C THR A 258 -1.19 -5.47 3.20
N ALA A 259 -1.56 -6.66 2.72
CA ALA A 259 -2.94 -7.09 2.62
C ALA A 259 -3.14 -8.48 3.23
N ILE A 260 -4.32 -8.69 3.80
CA ILE A 260 -4.84 -10.00 4.18
C ILE A 260 -5.84 -10.44 3.11
N ILE A 261 -5.66 -11.63 2.57
CA ILE A 261 -6.48 -12.17 1.49
C ILE A 261 -7.32 -13.31 2.06
N VAL A 262 -8.60 -13.03 2.28
CA VAL A 262 -9.57 -14.00 2.81
C VAL A 262 -10.33 -14.67 1.67
N HIS A 263 -10.51 -15.98 1.73
CA HIS A 263 -11.30 -16.73 0.76
C HIS A 263 -12.61 -17.18 1.41
N LEU A 264 -13.72 -16.61 0.94
CA LEU A 264 -15.07 -16.86 1.45
C LEU A 264 -15.84 -17.76 0.49
N PRO A 265 -16.59 -18.78 0.98
CA PRO A 265 -17.53 -19.52 0.15
C PRO A 265 -18.55 -18.60 -0.53
N LEU A 266 -19.03 -18.98 -1.72
CA LEU A 266 -20.04 -18.18 -2.42
C LEU A 266 -21.44 -18.30 -1.81
N ASN A 267 -21.74 -19.46 -1.21
CA ASN A 267 -22.99 -19.76 -0.52
C ASN A 267 -22.69 -19.85 0.99
N SER A 268 -23.64 -19.42 1.82
CA SER A 268 -23.55 -19.38 3.28
C SER A 268 -23.58 -20.75 3.96
N ASP A 269 -23.24 -21.82 3.25
CA ASP A 269 -23.06 -23.15 3.83
C ASP A 269 -21.70 -23.17 4.56
N ILE A 270 -21.64 -22.43 5.67
CA ILE A 270 -20.56 -22.47 6.67
C ILE A 270 -20.82 -23.64 7.65
N ALA A 271 -21.90 -24.40 7.46
CA ALA A 271 -22.14 -25.62 8.20
C ALA A 271 -21.58 -26.82 7.43
N ASP A 272 -20.62 -27.50 8.04
CA ASP A 272 -20.13 -28.83 7.72
C ASP A 272 -19.16 -28.95 6.53
N THR A 273 -17.88 -28.63 6.76
CA THR A 273 -16.76 -29.41 6.19
C THR A 273 -15.51 -29.30 7.04
#